data_AF-A0A820J6U2-F1
#
_entry.id   AF-A0A820J6U2-F1
#
_cell.length_a   1.000
_cell.length_b   1.000
_cell.length_c   1.000
_cell.angle_alpha   90.00
_cell.angle_beta   90.00
_cell.angle_gamma   90.00
#
_symmetry.space_group_name_H-M   'P 1'
#
loop_
_entity.id
_entity.type
_entity.pdbx_description
1 polymer ?
#
loop_
_entity_poly.entity_id
_entity_poly.type
_entity_poly.pdbx_seq_one_letter_code
_entity_poly.pdbx_strand_id
1 'polypeptide(L)'
;MIVSDALGQHIVPEIQALPQLLSIYVFCDNQSIHQQWTKTIPKVKGVYTQIEPICEALKIDRRNCDRGMISISFNRIDPLFMYTQLLKEALLEIEDDDAKSIRELIEYC
;
A
#
# COMPACT_ATOMS: atom_id res chain seq x y z
N MET A 1 4.13 0.61 -7.69
CA MET A 1 5.01 0.05 -8.74
C MET A 1 5.62 1.20 -9.52
N ILE A 2 6.92 1.14 -9.82
CA ILE A 2 7.57 2.10 -10.74
C ILE A 2 7.84 1.37 -12.05
N VAL A 3 7.48 1.96 -13.18
CA VAL A 3 7.71 1.38 -14.52
C VAL A 3 8.29 2.41 -15.45
N SER A 4 9.12 1.95 -16.39
CA SER A 4 9.43 2.78 -17.55
C SER A 4 8.18 2.91 -18.41
N ASP A 5 8.07 4.02 -19.12
CA ASP A 5 6.91 4.29 -19.96
C ASP A 5 6.73 3.24 -21.09
N ALA A 6 7.79 2.91 -21.83
CA ALA A 6 7.74 1.91 -22.90
C ALA A 6 7.30 0.51 -22.40
N LEU A 7 7.79 0.08 -21.25
CA LEU A 7 7.42 -1.20 -20.65
C LEU A 7 6.02 -1.13 -20.03
N GLY A 8 5.69 0.00 -19.42
CA GLY A 8 4.42 0.26 -18.77
C GLY A 8 3.24 0.15 -19.73
N GLN A 9 3.39 0.65 -20.96
CA GLN A 9 2.35 0.57 -21.99
C GLN A 9 1.91 -0.88 -22.28
N HIS A 10 2.82 -1.85 -22.17
CA HIS A 10 2.55 -3.25 -22.45
C HIS A 10 2.06 -4.00 -21.20
N ILE A 11 2.73 -3.81 -20.07
CA ILE A 11 2.47 -4.59 -18.86
C ILE A 11 1.28 -4.05 -18.07
N VAL A 12 1.15 -2.72 -17.94
CA VAL A 12 0.14 -2.12 -17.06
C VAL A 12 -1.30 -2.52 -17.42
N PRO A 13 -1.70 -2.58 -18.70
CA PRO A 13 -3.04 -3.04 -19.06
C PRO A 13 -3.39 -4.44 -18.53
N GLU A 14 -2.41 -5.33 -18.42
CA GLU A 14 -2.60 -6.72 -17.95
C GLU A 14 -2.70 -6.81 -16.43
N ILE A 15 -1.98 -5.94 -15.72
CA ILE A 15 -1.87 -5.99 -14.25
C ILE A 15 -2.71 -4.95 -13.51
N GLN A 16 -3.33 -3.99 -14.22
CA GLN A 16 -4.12 -2.91 -13.58
C GLN A 16 -5.30 -3.45 -12.76
N ALA A 17 -5.83 -4.63 -13.09
CA ALA A 17 -6.92 -5.26 -12.35
C ALA A 17 -6.47 -5.85 -10.99
N LEU A 18 -5.16 -6.04 -10.77
CA LEU A 18 -4.66 -6.66 -9.54
C LEU A 18 -4.98 -5.79 -8.31
N PRO A 19 -5.66 -6.32 -7.28
CA PRO A 19 -6.02 -5.56 -6.10
C PRO A 19 -4.80 -5.12 -5.29
N GLN A 20 -3.70 -5.89 -5.35
CA GLN A 20 -2.44 -5.54 -4.67
C GLN A 20 -1.74 -4.34 -5.32
N LEU A 21 -2.05 -4.04 -6.58
CA LEU A 21 -1.49 -2.90 -7.29
C LEU A 21 -2.31 -1.66 -6.97
N LEU A 22 -1.88 -0.91 -5.96
CA LEU A 22 -2.56 0.30 -5.50
C LEU A 22 -2.19 1.55 -6.29
N SER A 23 -0.95 1.63 -6.78
CA SER A 23 -0.43 2.85 -7.41
C SER A 23 0.71 2.53 -8.37
N ILE A 24 0.72 3.24 -9.50
CA ILE A 24 1.70 3.13 -10.58
C ILE A 24 2.32 4.51 -10.80
N TYR A 25 3.65 4.56 -10.79
CA TYR A 25 4.42 5.76 -11.13
C TYR A 25 5.23 5.45 -12.38
N VAL A 26 5.07 6.29 -13.40
CA VAL A 26 5.73 6.09 -14.67
C VAL A 26 6.98 6.99 -14.71
N PHE A 27 8.12 6.41 -15.05
CA PHE A 27 9.39 7.11 -15.20
C PHE A 27 9.77 7.17 -16.68
N CYS A 28 9.98 8.38 -17.22
CA CYS A 28 10.25 8.59 -18.64
C CYS A 28 10.98 9.92 -18.86
N ASP A 29 12.00 9.91 -19.72
CA ASP A 29 12.77 11.12 -20.08
C ASP A 29 11.94 12.13 -20.89
N ASN A 30 10.89 11.70 -21.58
CA ASN A 30 10.13 12.57 -22.50
C ASN A 30 8.62 12.45 -22.31
N GLN A 31 8.02 13.46 -21.66
CA GLN A 31 6.63 13.39 -21.21
C GLN A 31 5.59 13.45 -22.34
N SER A 32 5.93 14.00 -23.50
CA SER A 32 4.94 14.41 -24.50
C SER A 32 4.51 13.31 -25.48
N ILE A 33 5.37 12.33 -25.77
CA ILE A 33 5.14 11.40 -26.90
C ILE A 33 4.42 10.12 -26.46
N HIS A 34 4.61 9.69 -25.23
CA HIS A 34 4.22 8.32 -24.84
C HIS A 34 3.22 8.22 -23.68
N GLN A 35 2.78 9.33 -23.09
CA GLN A 35 1.90 9.32 -21.90
C GLN A 35 0.40 9.24 -22.18
N GLN A 36 -0.04 8.98 -23.41
CA GLN A 36 -1.49 8.92 -23.67
C GLN A 36 -2.17 7.77 -22.94
N TRP A 37 -1.50 6.61 -22.85
CA TRP A 37 -2.02 5.44 -22.16
C TRP A 37 -2.20 5.69 -20.65
N THR A 38 -1.31 6.48 -20.03
CA THR A 38 -1.34 6.73 -18.57
C THR A 38 -2.60 7.45 -18.13
N LYS A 39 -3.16 8.32 -18.98
CA LYS A 39 -4.41 9.05 -18.71
C LYS A 39 -5.64 8.14 -18.63
N THR A 40 -5.58 6.97 -19.25
CA THR A 40 -6.70 6.02 -19.28
C THR A 40 -6.71 5.07 -18.08
N ILE A 41 -5.64 5.06 -17.28
CA ILE A 41 -5.43 4.07 -16.21
C ILE A 41 -5.56 4.76 -14.85
N PRO A 42 -6.64 4.51 -14.08
CA PRO A 42 -6.92 5.22 -12.84
C PRO A 42 -5.84 5.05 -11.76
N LYS A 43 -5.11 3.93 -11.80
CA LYS A 43 -4.06 3.60 -10.83
C LYS A 43 -2.74 4.32 -11.10
N VAL A 44 -2.61 5.04 -12.23
CA VAL A 44 -1.43 5.85 -12.49
C VAL A 44 -1.54 7.15 -11.70
N LYS A 45 -0.62 7.33 -10.75
CA LYS A 45 -0.59 8.51 -9.87
C LYS A 45 0.24 9.66 -10.44
N GLY A 46 1.13 9.37 -11.38
CA GLY A 46 1.91 10.41 -12.02
C GLY A 46 2.93 9.86 -13.01
N VAL A 47 3.40 10.76 -13.86
CA VAL A 47 4.51 10.50 -14.76
C VAL A 47 5.62 11.51 -14.51
N TYR A 48 6.84 11.02 -14.41
CA TYR A 48 7.98 11.77 -13.89
C TYR A 48 9.18 11.57 -14.80
N THR A 49 9.97 12.63 -14.94
CA THR A 49 11.27 12.64 -15.64
C THR A 49 12.44 12.52 -14.68
N GLN A 50 12.19 12.64 -13.38
CA GLN A 50 13.19 12.61 -12.32
C GLN A 50 12.72 11.67 -11.22
N ILE A 51 13.68 11.09 -10.49
CA ILE A 51 13.40 10.10 -9.46
C ILE A 51 12.97 10.75 -8.14
N GLU A 52 13.47 11.96 -7.85
CA GLU A 52 13.21 12.68 -6.60
C GLU A 52 11.70 12.95 -6.40
N PRO A 53 10.94 13.43 -7.40
CA PRO A 53 9.49 13.57 -7.27
C PRO A 53 8.75 12.25 -7.03
N ILE A 54 9.24 11.14 -7.59
CA ILE A 54 8.68 9.81 -7.33
C ILE A 54 8.89 9.43 -5.86
N CYS A 55 10.09 9.68 -5.32
CA CYS A 55 10.40 9.42 -3.92
C CYS A 55 9.48 10.21 -2.97
N GLU A 56 9.20 11.47 -3.27
CA GLU A 56 8.26 12.27 -2.46
C GLU A 56 6.82 11.75 -2.57
N ALA A 57 6.37 11.41 -3.77
CA ALA A 57 5.05 10.80 -3.96
C ALA A 57 4.91 9.48 -3.19
N LEU A 58 5.95 8.64 -3.20
CA LEU A 58 6.01 7.39 -2.44
C LEU A 58 5.98 7.61 -0.93
N LYS A 59 6.67 8.63 -0.41
CA LYS A 59 6.62 8.98 1.03
C LYS A 59 5.21 9.36 1.46
N ILE A 60 4.52 10.15 0.66
CA ILE A 60 3.13 10.56 0.92
C ILE A 60 2.22 9.32 0.90
N ASP A 61 2.34 8.50 -0.13
CA ASP A 61 1.50 7.32 -0.29
C ASP A 61 1.75 6.25 0.77
N ARG A 62 3.02 6.09 1.21
CA ARG A 62 3.35 5.23 2.35
C ARG A 62 2.65 5.69 3.62
N ARG A 63 2.65 6.99 3.93
CA ARG A 63 1.94 7.52 5.11
C ARG A 63 0.43 7.27 5.06
N ASN A 64 -0.16 7.29 3.86
CA ASN A 64 -1.57 6.98 3.66
C ASN A 64 -1.86 5.47 3.76
N CYS A 65 -0.91 4.62 3.36
CA CYS A 65 -0.99 3.17 3.41
C CYS A 65 -0.83 2.62 4.84
N ASP A 66 0.13 3.15 5.61
CA ASP A 66 0.43 2.73 6.99
C ASP A 66 -0.75 2.97 7.96
N ARG A 67 -1.70 3.85 7.62
CA ARG A 67 -2.89 4.12 8.45
C ARG A 67 -4.01 3.07 8.32
N GLY A 68 -3.91 2.12 7.39
CA GLY A 68 -4.96 1.12 7.15
C GLY A 68 -4.46 -0.27 6.81
N MET A 69 -3.15 -0.52 6.80
CA MET A 69 -2.58 -1.83 6.50
C MET A 69 -1.62 -2.25 7.61
N ILE A 70 -1.97 -3.30 8.33
CA ILE A 70 -1.05 -4.03 9.20
C ILE A 70 -0.06 -4.76 8.28
N SER A 71 1.23 -4.45 8.40
CA SER A 71 2.31 -5.11 7.67
C SER A 71 2.46 -6.56 8.17
N ILE A 72 1.71 -7.50 7.59
CA ILE A 72 1.91 -8.93 7.84
C ILE A 72 2.98 -9.42 6.87
N SER A 73 4.21 -9.63 7.36
CA SER A 73 5.25 -10.28 6.57
C SER A 73 4.96 -11.78 6.47
N PHE A 74 4.37 -12.22 5.35
CA PHE A 74 4.03 -13.63 5.08
C PHE A 74 5.24 -14.51 4.75
N ASN A 75 6.34 -14.35 5.48
CA ASN A 75 7.50 -15.23 5.33
C ASN A 75 7.45 -16.34 6.39
N ARG A 76 6.66 -17.39 6.12
CA ARG A 76 6.72 -18.68 6.84
C ARG A 76 6.49 -18.60 8.36
N ILE A 77 5.70 -17.62 8.79
CA ILE A 77 5.40 -17.44 10.21
C ILE A 77 4.19 -18.30 10.56
N ASP A 78 4.27 -18.99 11.69
CA ASP A 78 3.20 -19.83 12.22
C ASP A 78 1.89 -19.03 12.35
N PRO A 79 0.74 -19.57 11.91
CA PRO A 79 -0.54 -18.87 11.99
C PRO A 79 -0.89 -18.37 13.39
N LEU A 80 -0.50 -19.08 14.45
CA LEU A 80 -0.71 -18.66 15.84
C LEU A 80 0.03 -17.37 16.16
N PHE A 81 1.23 -17.18 15.61
CA PHE A 81 1.98 -15.95 15.79
C PHE A 81 1.29 -14.78 15.07
N MET A 82 0.72 -15.00 13.88
CA MET A 82 -0.08 -13.96 13.20
C MET A 82 -1.31 -13.57 14.02
N TYR A 83 -2.08 -14.54 14.52
CA TYR A 83 -3.24 -14.26 15.38
C TYR A 83 -2.82 -13.54 16.67
N THR A 84 -1.69 -13.93 17.27
CA THR A 84 -1.17 -13.32 18.49
C THR A 84 -0.73 -11.87 18.24
N GLN A 85 -0.08 -11.59 17.10
CA GLN A 85 0.32 -10.24 16.75
C GLN A 85 -0.88 -9.33 16.49
N LEU A 86 -1.88 -9.82 15.75
CA LEU A 86 -3.13 -9.09 15.49
C LEU A 86 -3.89 -8.80 16.79
N LEU A 87 -3.99 -9.80 17.68
CA LEU A 87 -4.62 -9.64 18.99
C LEU A 87 -3.87 -8.60 19.83
N LYS A 88 -2.54 -8.69 19.90
CA LYS A 88 -1.71 -7.73 20.66
C LYS A 88 -1.88 -6.30 20.15
N GLU A 89 -1.87 -6.10 18.84
CA GLU A 89 -2.04 -4.77 18.24
C GLU A 89 -3.45 -4.22 18.51
N ALA A 90 -4.50 -5.04 18.34
CA ALA A 90 -5.86 -4.66 18.68
C ALA A 90 -6.00 -4.27 20.16
N LEU A 91 -5.35 -4.99 21.07
CA LEU A 91 -5.36 -4.67 22.51
C LEU A 91 -4.63 -3.37 22.84
N LEU A 92 -3.53 -3.06 22.14
CA LEU A 92 -2.76 -1.83 22.34
C LEU A 92 -3.44 -0.59 21.73
N GLU A 93 -4.35 -0.78 20.76
CA GLU A 93 -5.18 0.28 20.19
C GLU A 93 -6.44 0.60 21.00
N ILE A 94 -6.82 -0.26 21.96
CA ILE A 94 -7.85 0.08 22.95
C ILE A 94 -7.29 1.21 23.80
N GLU A 95 -7.84 2.42 23.66
CA GLU A 95 -7.47 3.56 24.49
C GLU A 95 -7.67 3.18 25.98
N ASP A 96 -6.60 3.29 26.76
CA ASP A 96 -6.39 2.75 28.12
C ASP A 96 -7.19 3.47 29.22
N ASP A 97 -8.42 3.91 28.93
CA ASP A 97 -9.23 4.67 29.89
C ASP A 97 -10.50 3.94 30.36
N ASP A 98 -10.81 2.76 29.81
CA ASP A 98 -11.98 1.99 30.22
C ASP A 98 -11.57 0.58 30.68
N ALA A 99 -11.26 0.44 31.97
CA ALA A 99 -11.07 -0.85 32.65
C ALA A 99 -12.24 -1.84 32.41
N LYS A 100 -13.39 -1.31 31.96
CA LYS A 100 -14.55 -2.05 31.48
C LYS A 100 -14.25 -2.88 30.22
N SER A 101 -13.55 -2.33 29.24
CA SER A 101 -13.21 -2.99 27.97
C SER A 101 -12.29 -4.21 28.19
N ILE A 102 -11.33 -4.08 29.11
CA ILE A 102 -10.46 -5.21 29.51
C ILE A 102 -11.28 -6.28 30.25
N ARG A 103 -12.22 -5.87 31.10
CA ARG A 103 -13.04 -6.81 31.88
C ARG A 103 -14.02 -7.60 31.01
N GLU A 104 -14.66 -6.96 30.04
CA GLU A 104 -15.54 -7.62 29.08
C GLU A 104 -14.79 -8.63 28.21
N LEU A 105 -13.53 -8.34 27.85
CA LEU A 105 -12.67 -9.28 27.16
C LEU A 105 -12.36 -10.52 28.02
N ILE A 106 -12.00 -10.32 29.29
CA ILE A 106 -11.73 -11.42 30.23
C ILE A 106 -12.97 -12.29 30.45
N GLU A 107 -14.17 -11.71 30.44
CA GLU A 107 -15.42 -12.45 30.58
C GLU A 107 -15.83 -13.21 29.31
N TYR A 108 -15.40 -12.75 28.13
CA TYR A 108 -15.72 -13.39 26.85
C TYR A 108 -14.78 -14.57 26.52
N CYS A 109 -13.54 -14.57 27.03
CA CYS A 109 -12.56 -15.65 26.88
C CYS A 109 -12.72 -16.76 27.92
#